data_AF-A0A9E2R0B0-F1
#
_entry.id   AF-A0A9E2R0B0-F1
#
_cell.length_a   1.000
_cell.length_b   1.000
_cell.length_c   1.000
_cell.angle_alpha   90.00
_cell.angle_beta   90.00
_cell.angle_gamma   90.00
#
_symmetry.space_group_name_H-M   'P 1'
#
loop_
_entity.id
_entity.type
_entity.pdbx_description
1 polymer ?
#
loop_
_entity_poly.entity_id
_entity_poly.type
_entity_poly.pdbx_seq_one_letter_code
_entity_poly.pdbx_strand_id
1 'polypeptide(L)'
;MRHLPTLIGAAVLTAQALPAATFPTEWKYVQSVRVDRTGLLKLSVPLETLDAARPGLEDLRLYDDAGREIPFRLERPVQAQKVIQPAKRFQVTLGADSTSITLETGLEGAIDGLTLET
;
A
#
# COMPACT_ATOMS: atom_id res chain seq x y z
N MET A 1 -37.71 -3.04 65.98
CA MET A 1 -37.09 -2.18 64.95
C MET A 1 -35.66 -2.66 64.77
N ARG A 2 -35.37 -3.36 63.67
CA ARG A 2 -34.04 -3.91 63.33
C ARG A 2 -33.58 -3.24 62.04
N HIS A 3 -32.50 -2.50 62.11
CA HIS A 3 -31.92 -1.77 60.98
C HIS A 3 -31.06 -2.76 60.17
N LEU A 4 -31.44 -3.02 58.90
CA LEU A 4 -30.57 -3.73 57.95
C LEU A 4 -29.52 -2.73 57.44
N PRO A 5 -28.21 -3.02 57.54
CA PRO A 5 -27.21 -2.20 56.88
C PRO A 5 -27.16 -2.55 55.39
N THR A 6 -27.42 -1.56 54.53
CA THR A 6 -27.20 -1.62 53.08
C THR A 6 -25.70 -1.72 52.81
N LEU A 7 -25.22 -2.88 52.34
CA LEU A 7 -23.86 -3.06 51.83
C LEU A 7 -23.80 -2.54 50.39
N ILE A 8 -23.15 -1.39 50.19
CA ILE A 8 -22.77 -0.89 48.87
C ILE A 8 -21.48 -1.62 48.47
N GLY A 9 -21.60 -2.61 47.58
CA GLY A 9 -20.44 -3.26 46.98
C GLY A 9 -19.80 -2.35 45.93
N ALA A 10 -18.59 -1.86 46.19
CA ALA A 10 -17.79 -1.16 45.19
C ALA A 10 -17.19 -2.19 44.22
N ALA A 11 -17.67 -2.21 42.98
CA ALA A 11 -17.04 -2.98 41.91
C ALA A 11 -15.80 -2.20 41.41
N VAL A 12 -14.61 -2.67 41.78
CA VAL A 12 -13.35 -2.14 41.23
C VAL A 12 -13.12 -2.81 39.88
N LEU A 13 -13.32 -2.06 38.80
CA LEU A 13 -12.97 -2.48 37.46
C LEU A 13 -11.46 -2.24 37.27
N THR A 14 -10.64 -3.27 37.47
CA THR A 14 -9.19 -3.17 37.20
C THR A 14 -8.97 -3.22 35.70
N ALA A 15 -8.55 -2.11 35.11
CA ALA A 15 -8.05 -2.06 33.73
C ALA A 15 -6.75 -2.88 33.65
N GLN A 16 -6.84 -4.10 33.14
CA GLN A 16 -5.68 -4.93 32.87
C GLN A 16 -4.97 -4.33 31.65
N ALA A 17 -3.79 -3.73 31.84
CA ALA A 17 -2.95 -3.35 30.72
C ALA A 17 -2.48 -4.63 30.02
N LEU A 18 -2.81 -4.79 28.74
CA LEU A 18 -2.25 -5.87 27.94
C LEU A 18 -0.73 -5.68 27.87
N PRO A 19 0.07 -6.75 28.00
CA PRO A 19 1.51 -6.65 27.81
C PRO A 19 1.78 -6.13 26.39
N ALA A 20 2.68 -5.14 26.28
CA ALA A 20 3.12 -4.67 24.99
C ALA A 20 3.80 -5.81 24.22
N ALA A 21 3.52 -5.92 22.92
CA ALA A 21 4.24 -6.85 22.05
C ALA A 21 5.75 -6.61 22.16
N THR A 22 6.50 -7.70 22.42
CA THR A 22 7.96 -7.67 22.40
C THR A 22 8.42 -8.12 21.02
N PHE A 23 9.16 -7.26 20.32
CA PHE A 23 9.75 -7.59 19.03
C PHE A 23 11.19 -8.07 19.21
N PRO A 24 11.72 -8.90 18.29
CA PRO A 24 13.09 -9.36 18.38
C PRO A 24 14.07 -8.18 18.29
N THR A 25 15.11 -8.17 19.12
CA THR A 25 15.98 -7.00 19.33
C THR A 25 16.94 -6.75 18.17
N GLU A 26 17.12 -7.72 17.28
CA GLU A 26 17.91 -7.58 16.05
C GLU A 26 17.26 -6.64 15.01
N TRP A 27 15.98 -6.32 15.17
CA TRP A 27 15.23 -5.43 14.29
C TRP A 27 15.41 -3.97 14.70
N LYS A 28 16.08 -3.19 13.85
CA LYS A 28 16.33 -1.76 14.09
C LYS A 28 15.09 -0.88 13.86
N TYR A 29 14.22 -1.27 12.93
CA TYR A 29 13.08 -0.46 12.50
C TYR A 29 11.77 -1.16 12.86
N VAL A 30 10.83 -0.39 13.42
CA VAL A 30 9.48 -0.85 13.77
C VAL A 30 8.49 0.23 13.36
N GLN A 31 7.39 -0.18 12.72
CA GLN A 31 6.32 0.71 12.30
C GLN A 31 4.97 0.08 12.65
N SER A 32 4.07 0.89 13.22
CA SER A 32 2.69 0.48 13.49
C SER A 32 1.81 0.77 12.29
N VAL A 33 0.92 -0.16 11.96
CA VAL A 33 -0.08 -0.01 10.90
C VAL A 33 -1.47 -0.15 11.51
N ARG A 34 -2.38 0.76 11.16
CA ARG A 34 -3.78 0.67 11.61
C ARG A 34 -4.52 -0.35 10.74
N VAL A 35 -5.13 -1.34 11.38
CA VAL A 35 -6.05 -2.30 10.76
C VAL A 35 -7.46 -1.86 11.10
N ASP A 36 -8.22 -1.40 10.10
CA ASP A 36 -9.55 -0.81 10.26
C ASP A 36 -10.70 -1.81 10.01
N ARG A 37 -10.36 -2.99 9.48
CA ARG A 37 -11.31 -4.04 9.11
C ARG A 37 -10.77 -5.41 9.39
N THR A 38 -11.68 -6.35 9.63
CA THR A 38 -11.36 -7.78 9.70
C THR A 38 -11.21 -8.38 8.31
N GLY A 39 -10.46 -9.47 8.22
CA GLY A 39 -10.24 -10.22 6.97
C GLY A 39 -8.98 -9.82 6.20
N LEU A 40 -8.94 -10.15 4.92
CA LEU A 40 -7.77 -9.89 4.06
C LEU A 40 -7.59 -8.39 3.84
N LEU A 41 -6.40 -7.89 4.15
CA LEU A 41 -6.01 -6.50 4.00
C LEU A 41 -4.83 -6.39 3.03
N LYS A 42 -4.95 -5.54 2.02
CA LYS A 42 -3.84 -5.16 1.16
C LYS A 42 -3.19 -3.91 1.74
N LEU A 43 -1.95 -4.03 2.18
CA LEU A 43 -1.16 -2.94 2.72
C LEU A 43 -0.16 -2.47 1.67
N SER A 44 -0.16 -1.19 1.37
CA SER A 44 0.94 -0.56 0.64
C SER A 44 2.11 -0.36 1.59
N VAL A 45 3.28 -0.86 1.22
CA VAL A 45 4.51 -0.64 2.00
C VAL A 45 4.88 0.85 1.86
N PRO A 46 5.01 1.58 2.98
CA PRO A 46 5.40 2.99 2.95
C PRO A 46 6.76 3.18 2.28
N LEU A 47 6.97 4.34 1.64
CA LEU A 47 8.18 4.60 0.86
C LEU A 47 9.44 4.58 1.75
N GLU A 48 9.35 5.13 2.95
CA GLU A 48 10.43 5.11 3.93
C GLU A 48 10.80 3.68 4.36
N THR A 49 9.84 2.77 4.40
CA THR A 49 10.10 1.35 4.70
C THR A 49 10.78 0.67 3.51
N LEU A 50 10.35 0.99 2.27
CA LEU A 50 10.98 0.45 1.06
C LEU A 50 12.44 0.92 0.90
N ASP A 51 12.74 2.17 1.26
CA ASP A 51 14.09 2.73 1.21
C ASP A 51 15.06 2.06 2.21
N ALA A 52 14.55 1.68 3.37
CA ALA A 52 15.34 1.03 4.43
C ALA A 52 15.44 -0.50 4.29
N ALA A 53 14.47 -1.14 3.61
CA ALA A 53 14.41 -2.58 3.45
C ALA A 53 15.42 -3.11 2.43
N ARG A 54 15.73 -4.40 2.52
CA ARG A 54 16.56 -5.06 1.49
C ARG A 54 15.81 -5.15 0.16
N PRO A 55 16.50 -5.21 -0.99
CA PRO A 55 15.86 -5.22 -2.31
C PRO A 55 14.81 -6.33 -2.50
N GLY A 56 14.99 -7.49 -1.87
CA GLY A 56 14.06 -8.62 -1.91
C GLY A 56 12.88 -8.49 -0.94
N LEU A 57 12.90 -7.52 -0.03
CA LEU A 57 11.97 -7.37 1.10
C LEU A 57 11.99 -8.58 2.06
N GLU A 58 13.07 -9.34 2.05
CA GLU A 58 13.25 -10.54 2.88
C GLU A 58 13.37 -10.21 4.38
N ASP A 59 13.55 -8.94 4.69
CA ASP A 59 13.61 -8.37 6.03
C ASP A 59 12.30 -7.65 6.41
N LEU A 60 11.18 -7.88 5.71
CA LEU A 60 9.88 -7.46 6.23
C LEU A 60 9.28 -8.54 7.14
N ARG A 61 8.76 -8.12 8.29
CA ARG A 61 8.03 -8.97 9.23
C ARG A 61 6.77 -8.23 9.69
N LEU A 62 5.66 -8.95 9.83
CA LEU A 62 4.45 -8.42 10.41
C LEU A 62 4.20 -9.14 11.73
N TYR A 63 3.85 -8.39 12.77
CA TYR A 63 3.50 -8.94 14.06
C TYR A 63 2.13 -8.41 14.48
N ASP A 64 1.35 -9.23 15.18
CA ASP A 64 0.13 -8.77 15.84
C ASP A 64 0.43 -8.06 17.18
N ASP A 65 -0.63 -7.57 17.82
CA ASP A 65 -0.58 -6.89 19.12
C ASP A 65 -0.12 -7.82 20.27
N ALA A 66 -0.20 -9.14 20.08
CA ALA A 66 0.34 -10.14 20.99
C ALA A 66 1.81 -10.48 20.70
N GLY A 67 2.45 -9.85 19.71
CA GLY A 67 3.83 -10.09 19.32
C GLY A 67 4.04 -11.37 18.52
N ARG A 68 2.99 -11.94 17.92
CA ARG A 68 3.08 -13.12 17.08
C ARG A 68 3.31 -12.71 15.64
N GLU A 69 4.27 -13.34 14.97
CA GLU A 69 4.52 -13.10 13.56
C GLU A 69 3.33 -13.58 12.71
N ILE A 70 2.86 -12.72 11.81
CA ILE A 70 1.73 -12.96 10.92
C ILE A 70 2.25 -13.29 9.52
N PRO A 71 1.85 -14.42 8.91
CA PRO A 71 2.16 -14.72 7.51
C PRO A 71 1.53 -13.71 6.55
N PHE A 72 2.26 -13.33 5.51
CA PHE A 72 1.77 -12.40 4.48
C PHE A 72 2.26 -12.79 3.08
N ARG A 73 1.62 -12.20 2.06
CA ARG A 73 2.04 -12.30 0.66
C ARG A 73 2.64 -10.97 0.21
N LEU A 74 3.83 -11.02 -0.37
CA LEU A 74 4.41 -9.87 -1.07
C LEU A 74 3.94 -9.84 -2.53
N GLU A 75 3.40 -8.69 -2.92
CA GLU A 75 3.02 -8.41 -4.31
C GLU A 75 3.86 -7.24 -4.83
N ARG A 76 4.66 -7.49 -5.87
CA ARG A 76 5.35 -6.42 -6.60
C ARG A 76 4.43 -5.92 -7.72
N PRO A 77 4.20 -4.60 -7.84
CA PRO A 77 3.49 -4.07 -8.98
C PRO A 77 4.22 -4.47 -10.26
N VAL A 78 3.57 -5.25 -11.11
CA VAL A 78 4.05 -5.47 -12.47
C VAL A 78 3.71 -4.20 -13.24
N GLN A 79 4.72 -3.49 -13.73
CA GLN A 79 4.46 -2.40 -14.66
C GLN A 79 3.77 -3.00 -15.89
N ALA A 80 2.57 -2.49 -16.21
CA ALA A 80 1.89 -2.90 -17.43
C ALA A 80 2.83 -2.61 -18.61
N GLN A 81 3.06 -3.63 -19.44
CA GLN A 81 3.89 -3.46 -20.62
C GLN A 81 3.17 -2.48 -21.55
N LYS A 82 3.81 -1.35 -21.83
CA LYS A 82 3.28 -0.37 -22.79
C LYS A 82 3.32 -1.01 -24.18
N VAL A 83 2.19 -0.97 -24.88
CA VAL A 83 2.14 -1.36 -26.29
C VAL A 83 2.72 -0.21 -27.11
N ILE A 84 3.86 -0.47 -27.74
CA ILE A 84 4.49 0.47 -28.68
C ILE A 84 4.32 -0.11 -30.07
N GLN A 85 3.69 0.65 -30.96
CA GLN A 85 3.52 0.25 -32.35
C GLN A 85 3.59 1.45 -33.29
N PRO A 86 4.04 1.25 -34.54
CA PRO A 86 4.02 2.30 -35.54
C PRO A 86 2.57 2.74 -35.83
N ALA A 87 2.40 4.00 -36.22
CA ALA A 87 1.13 4.46 -36.74
C ALA A 87 0.80 3.72 -38.05
N LYS A 88 -0.44 3.25 -38.18
CA LYS A 88 -0.98 2.70 -39.43
C LYS A 88 -1.02 3.74 -40.53
N ARG A 89 -1.30 4.99 -40.15
CA ARG A 89 -1.26 6.15 -41.04
C ARG A 89 -0.69 7.34 -40.31
N PHE A 90 0.10 8.14 -41.01
CA PHE A 90 0.70 9.37 -40.53
C PHE A 90 0.61 10.43 -41.63
N GLN A 91 0.04 11.59 -41.31
CA GLN A 91 -0.09 12.70 -42.24
C GLN A 91 0.23 14.00 -41.53
N VAL A 92 1.00 14.85 -42.20
CA VAL A 92 1.35 16.20 -41.75
C VAL A 92 0.74 17.20 -42.72
N THR A 93 0.07 18.20 -42.18
CA THR A 93 -0.46 19.34 -42.94
C THR A 93 0.09 20.63 -42.35
N LEU A 94 0.74 21.43 -43.20
CA LEU A 94 1.25 22.74 -42.83
C LEU A 94 0.19 23.79 -43.19
N GLY A 95 -0.30 24.51 -42.18
CA GLY A 95 -1.08 25.74 -42.34
C GLY A 95 -0.20 26.97 -42.18
N ALA A 96 -0.77 28.15 -42.46
CA ALA A 96 -0.04 29.42 -42.32
C ALA A 96 0.50 29.65 -40.89
N ASP A 97 -0.31 29.29 -39.88
CA ASP A 97 0.00 29.56 -38.47
C ASP A 97 0.04 28.29 -37.60
N SER A 98 -0.11 27.11 -38.20
CA SER A 98 -0.20 25.85 -37.44
C SER A 98 0.27 24.64 -38.26
N THR A 99 0.94 23.71 -37.60
CA THR A 99 1.21 22.37 -38.16
C THR A 99 0.24 21.37 -37.52
N SER A 100 -0.52 20.66 -38.35
CA SER A 100 -1.40 19.58 -37.90
C SER A 100 -0.80 18.23 -38.24
N ILE A 101 -0.74 17.34 -37.25
CA ILE A 101 -0.34 15.94 -37.42
C ILE A 101 -1.56 15.08 -37.16
N THR A 102 -1.95 14.29 -38.15
CA THR A 102 -3.05 13.31 -38.04
C THR A 102 -2.46 11.90 -38.13
N LEU A 103 -2.80 11.05 -37.17
CA LEU A 103 -2.30 9.68 -37.09
C LEU A 103 -3.40 8.68 -36.76
N GLU A 104 -3.27 7.48 -37.28
CA GLU A 104 -4.09 6.32 -36.91
C GLU A 104 -3.18 5.29 -36.25
N THR A 105 -3.33 5.05 -34.95
CA THR A 105 -2.50 4.07 -34.24
C THR A 105 -3.03 2.65 -34.40
N GLY A 106 -4.36 2.49 -34.43
CA GLY A 106 -5.02 1.19 -34.27
C GLY A 106 -4.90 0.62 -32.86
N LEU A 107 -4.56 1.44 -31.87
CA LEU A 107 -4.61 1.12 -30.44
C LEU A 107 -6.01 1.42 -29.89
N GLU A 108 -6.44 0.60 -28.93
CA GLU A 108 -7.63 0.90 -28.13
C GLU A 108 -7.22 1.71 -26.89
N GLY A 109 -7.87 2.87 -26.68
CA GLY A 109 -7.63 3.72 -25.52
C GLY A 109 -6.75 4.95 -25.79
N ALA A 110 -6.35 5.61 -24.71
CA ALA A 110 -5.56 6.83 -24.76
C ALA A 110 -4.10 6.56 -25.14
N ILE A 111 -3.50 7.49 -25.89
CA ILE A 111 -2.08 7.45 -26.24
C ILE A 111 -1.27 8.05 -25.09
N ASP A 112 -0.36 7.28 -24.54
CA ASP A 112 0.50 7.69 -23.41
C ASP A 112 1.77 8.44 -23.86
N GLY A 113 2.15 8.31 -25.14
CA GLY A 113 3.30 9.01 -25.70
C GLY A 113 3.40 8.87 -27.22
N LEU A 114 4.13 9.79 -27.84
CA LEU A 114 4.41 9.80 -29.27
C LEU A 114 5.90 10.10 -29.50
N THR A 115 6.56 9.27 -30.29
CA THR A 115 7.95 9.47 -30.72
C THR A 115 7.95 9.83 -32.21
N LEU A 116 8.66 10.89 -32.58
CA LEU A 116 8.92 11.28 -33.97
C LEU A 116 10.39 11.00 -34.27
N GLU A 117 10.66 10.29 -35.36
CA GLU A 117 11.99 9.91 -35.80
C GLU A 117 12.21 10.41 -37.24
N THR A 118 13.47 10.68 -37.62
CA THR A 118 13.88 11.26 -38.91
C THR A 118 14.84 10.36 -39.65
#